data_AF-A0A177LCJ6-F1
#
_entry.id   AF-A0A177LCJ6-F1
#
_cell.length_a   1.000
_cell.length_b   1.000
_cell.length_c   1.000
_cell.angle_alpha   90.00
_cell.angle_beta   90.00
_cell.angle_gamma   90.00
#
_symmetry.space_group_name_H-M   'P 1'
#
loop_
_entity.id
_entity.type
_entity.pdbx_description
1 polymer ?
#
loop_
_entity_poly.entity_id
_entity_poly.type
_entity_poly.pdbx_seq_one_letter_code
_entity_poly.pdbx_strand_id
1 'polypeptide(L)' 'MLTFRDDDFKDQIESDTGLRPRWAPESFPEPEADVRQSIARVESDPFLLHSTAVRGFVYDVSTGELREVQREK' A
#
# COMPACT_ATOMS: atom_id res chain seq x y z
N MET A 1 -1.88 0.53 5.82
CA MET A 1 -2.73 1.12 6.88
C MET A 1 -1.84 1.82 7.89
N LEU A 2 -2.17 3.06 8.25
CA LEU A 2 -1.32 3.94 9.07
C LEU A 2 -1.39 3.66 10.58
N THR A 3 -2.41 2.94 11.03
CA THR A 3 -2.81 2.88 12.46
C THR A 3 -2.44 1.57 13.14
N PHE A 4 -1.84 0.61 12.44
CA PHE A 4 -1.40 -0.66 13.01
C PHE A 4 -0.23 -1.24 12.20
N ARG A 5 0.47 -2.20 12.80
CA ARG A 5 1.54 -2.97 12.14
C ARG A 5 1.05 -4.37 11.82
N ASP A 6 1.67 -4.99 10.82
CA ASP A 6 1.31 -6.34 10.36
C ASP A 6 1.32 -7.37 11.49
N ASP A 7 2.35 -7.34 12.35
CA ASP A 7 2.49 -8.31 13.44
C ASP A 7 1.37 -8.18 14.47
N ASP A 8 1.08 -6.95 14.92
CA ASP A 8 0.00 -6.68 15.88
C ASP A 8 -1.35 -7.18 15.34
N PHE A 9 -1.61 -6.96 14.05
CA PHE A 9 -2.85 -7.40 13.42
C PHE A 9 -2.92 -8.93 13.26
N LYS A 10 -1.80 -9.59 12.94
CA LYS A 10 -1.74 -11.05 12.86
C LYS A 10 -1.90 -11.70 14.22
N ASP A 11 -1.30 -11.12 15.27
CA ASP A 11 -1.42 -11.58 16.64
C ASP A 11 -2.87 -11.50 17.13
N GLN A 12 -3.59 -10.43 16.77
CA GLN A 12 -5.02 -10.31 17.08
C GLN A 12 -5.85 -11.40 16.41
N ILE A 13 -5.64 -11.67 15.11
CA ILE A 13 -6.35 -12.75 14.41
C ILE A 13 -6.05 -14.12 15.03
N GLU A 14 -4.80 -14.38 15.37
CA GLU A 14 -4.39 -15.64 16.00
C GLU A 14 -5.02 -15.80 17.38
N SER A 15 -5.08 -14.74 18.18
CA SER A 15 -5.77 -14.73 19.48
C SER A 15 -7.26 -15.06 19.33
N ASP A 16 -7.93 -14.48 18.33
CA ASP A 16 -9.38 -14.61 18.16
C ASP A 16 -9.81 -15.93 17.51
N THR A 17 -8.96 -16.50 16.65
CA THR A 17 -9.31 -17.66 15.81
C THR A 17 -8.48 -18.91 16.10
N GLY A 18 -7.38 -18.79 16.85
CA GLY A 18 -6.39 -19.84 17.05
C GLY A 18 -5.48 -20.10 15.84
N LEU A 19 -5.60 -19.32 14.76
CA LEU A 19 -4.83 -19.51 13.53
C LEU A 19 -4.17 -18.21 13.06
N ARG A 20 -2.85 -18.26 12.84
CA ARG A 20 -2.14 -17.13 12.22
C ARG A 20 -2.39 -17.09 10.70
N PRO A 21 -2.79 -15.94 10.13
CA PRO A 21 -3.01 -15.84 8.70
C PRO A 21 -1.68 -15.95 7.94
N ARG A 22 -1.71 -16.66 6.81
CA ARG A 22 -0.52 -16.87 5.94
C ARG A 22 -0.20 -15.69 5.03
N TRP A 23 -1.18 -14.83 4.79
CA TRP A 23 -1.02 -13.63 3.96
C TRP A 23 -0.47 -12.46 4.79
N ALA A 24 0.14 -11.49 4.11
CA ALA A 24 0.61 -10.25 4.72
C ALA A 24 -0.53 -9.21 4.73
N PRO A 25 -0.80 -8.56 5.87
CA PRO A 25 -1.72 -7.42 5.95
C PRO A 25 -1.28 -6.21 5.11
N GLU A 26 0.02 -6.06 4.82
CA GLU A 26 0.59 -4.99 3.99
C GLU A 26 0.23 -3.59 4.54
N SER A 27 0.43 -3.40 5.85
CA SER A 27 0.39 -2.08 6.48
C SER A 27 1.53 -1.19 5.96
N PHE A 28 1.32 0.12 6.00
CA PHE A 28 2.25 1.10 5.46
C PHE A 28 2.25 2.33 6.37
N PRO A 29 3.43 2.93 6.65
CA PRO A 29 3.54 4.02 7.62
C PRO A 29 3.28 5.41 7.00
N GLU A 30 3.40 5.56 5.69
CA GLU A 30 3.29 6.85 5.00
C GLU A 30 2.65 6.66 3.62
N PRO A 31 1.54 7.37 3.29
CA PRO A 31 0.81 7.15 2.05
C PRO A 31 1.61 7.46 0.78
N GLU A 32 2.39 8.54 0.71
CA GLU A 32 3.11 8.90 -0.52
C GLU A 32 4.21 7.87 -0.85
N ALA A 33 4.96 7.42 0.16
CA ALA A 33 5.97 6.39 0.04
C ALA A 33 5.37 5.06 -0.41
N ASP A 34 4.22 4.68 0.14
CA ASP A 34 3.51 3.47 -0.26
C ASP A 34 3.00 3.56 -1.71
N VAL A 35 2.51 4.73 -2.13
CA VAL A 35 2.14 4.99 -3.53
C VAL A 35 3.36 4.87 -4.44
N ARG A 36 4.53 5.44 -4.09
CA ARG A 36 5.76 5.30 -4.89
C ARG A 36 6.16 3.82 -5.03
N GLN A 37 6.11 3.07 -3.93
CA GLN A 37 6.40 1.64 -3.91
C GLN A 37 5.42 0.86 -4.80
N SER A 38 4.12 1.17 -4.71
CA SER A 38 3.07 0.53 -5.52
C SER A 38 3.24 0.81 -7.01
N ILE A 39 3.59 2.04 -7.40
CA ILE A 39 3.92 2.38 -8.79
C ILE A 39 5.09 1.51 -9.27
N ALA A 40 6.16 1.40 -8.48
CA ALA A 40 7.31 0.57 -8.84
C ALA A 40 6.93 -0.92 -9.00
N ARG A 41 6.07 -1.46 -8.14
CA ARG A 41 5.53 -2.83 -8.29
C ARG A 41 4.84 -3.01 -9.64
N VAL A 42 3.91 -2.10 -9.98
CA VAL A 42 3.18 -2.11 -11.27
C VAL A 42 4.13 -1.98 -12.46
N GLU A 43 5.12 -1.10 -12.39
CA GLU A 43 6.09 -0.90 -13.47
C GLU A 43 6.98 -2.13 -13.71
N SER A 44 7.32 -2.85 -12.63
CA SER A 44 8.15 -4.05 -12.68
C SER A 44 7.42 -5.33 -13.09
N ASP A 45 6.09 -5.32 -13.10
CA ASP A 45 5.28 -6.53 -13.33
C ASP A 45 5.30 -6.94 -14.82
N PRO A 46 5.87 -8.12 -15.16
CA PRO A 46 5.98 -8.57 -16.55
C PRO A 46 4.64 -8.99 -17.17
N PHE A 47 3.59 -9.14 -16.37
CA PHE A 47 2.25 -9.52 -16.83
C PHE A 47 1.40 -8.30 -17.22
N LEU A 48 1.87 -7.08 -16.91
CA LEU A 48 1.20 -5.85 -17.30
C LEU A 48 1.73 -5.34 -18.65
N LEU A 49 0.90 -5.45 -19.70
CA LEU A 49 1.26 -5.08 -21.07
C LEU A 49 1.52 -3.57 -21.26
N HIS A 50 0.98 -2.72 -20.39
CA HIS A 50 1.01 -1.25 -20.48
C HIS A 50 1.46 -0.60 -19.18
N SER A 51 2.59 -1.04 -18.63
CA SER A 51 3.11 -0.57 -17.34
C SER A 51 3.81 0.80 -17.40
N THR A 52 3.91 1.45 -18.58
CA THR A 52 4.67 2.70 -18.76
C THR A 52 3.88 3.98 -18.52
N ALA A 53 2.57 3.91 -18.35
CA ALA A 53 1.68 5.08 -18.16
C ALA A 53 1.01 5.09 -16.78
N VAL A 54 1.77 4.83 -15.72
CA VAL A 54 1.26 4.71 -14.34
C VAL A 54 1.35 6.04 -13.61
N ARG A 55 0.26 6.46 -12.96
CA ARG A 55 0.20 7.66 -12.10
C ARG A 55 -0.34 7.27 -10.73
N GLY A 56 0.19 7.85 -9.67
CA GLY A 56 -0.25 7.61 -8.31
C GLY A 56 -0.71 8.90 -7.64
N PHE A 57 -1.73 8.78 -6.79
CA PHE A 57 -2.34 9.91 -6.10
C PHE A 57 -2.62 9.55 -4.64
N VAL A 58 -2.49 10.53 -3.76
CA VAL A 58 -3.01 10.48 -2.39
C VAL A 58 -4.26 11.34 -2.34
N TYR A 59 -5.37 10.74 -1.88
CA TYR A 59 -6.61 11.45 -1.61
C TYR A 59 -6.59 12.06 -0.22
N ASP A 60 -6.79 13.37 -0.13
CA ASP A 60 -6.94 14.08 1.13
C ASP A 60 -8.40 14.00 1.59
N VAL A 61 -8.66 13.24 2.65
CA VAL A 61 -10.03 13.01 3.17
C VAL A 61 -10.66 14.27 3.76
N SER A 62 -9.87 15.29 4.10
CA SER A 62 -10.37 16.52 4.70
C SER A 62 -10.77 17.56 3.66
N THR A 63 -10.02 17.65 2.56
CA THR A 63 -10.27 18.63 1.49
C THR A 63 -10.97 18.05 0.27
N GLY A 64 -10.90 16.72 0.07
CA GLY A 64 -11.39 16.04 -1.13
C GLY A 64 -10.44 16.12 -2.33
N GLU A 65 -9.25 16.68 -2.17
CA GLU A 65 -8.29 16.86 -3.25
C GLU A 65 -7.46 15.59 -3.52
N LEU A 66 -7.04 15.42 -4.78
CA LEU A 66 -6.08 14.40 -5.18
C LEU A 66 -4.71 15.04 -5.39
N ARG A 67 -3.72 14.64 -4.59
CA ARG A 67 -2.34 15.06 -4.75
C ARG A 67 -1.58 13.99 -5.53
N GLU A 68 -1.06 14.37 -6.70
CA GLU A 68 -0.24 13.46 -7.50
C GLU A 68 1.14 13.27 -6.85
N VAL A 69 1.54 12.02 -6.67
CA VAL A 69 2.82 11.66 -6.09
C VAL A 69 3.88 11.69 -7.18
N GLN A 70 4.85 12.59 -7.03
CA GLN A 70 5.95 12.73 -7.98
C GLN A 70 6.89 11.53 -7.90
N ARG A 71 7.36 11.09 -9.06
CA ARG A 71 8.47 10.15 -9.17
C ARG A 71 9.76 10.88 -8.79
N GLU A 72 10.56 10.32 -7.90
CA GLU A 72 11.94 10.79 -7.76
C GLU A 72 12.68 10.47 -9.07
N LYS A 73 13.48 11.43 -9.56
CA LYS A 73 14.20 11.33 -10.84
C LYS A 73 15.44 10.45 -10.72
#